data_AF-T0V9V5-F1
#
_entry.id   AF-T0V9V5-F1
#
_cell.length_a   1.000
_cell.length_b   1.000
_cell.length_c   1.000
_cell.angle_alpha   90.00
_cell.angle_beta   90.00
_cell.angle_gamma   90.00
#
_symmetry.space_group_name_H-M   'P 1'
#
loop_
_entity.id
_entity.type
_entity.pdbx_description
1 polymer ?
#
loop_
_entity_poly.entity_id
_entity_poly.type
_entity_poly.pdbx_seq_one_letter_code
_entity_poly.pdbx_strand_id
1 'polypeptide(L)' 'MEEVERVAKEKYQAIKEQMPEADDETIAILLAVNSLSMQLNREIEFDDKEKELDDFRRKALDDLKDKSSK' A
#
# COMPACT_ATOMS: atom_id res chain seq x y z
N MET A 1 15.83 -10.00 -5.97
CA MET A 1 16.32 -9.95 -4.57
C MET A 1 17.19 -8.70 -4.35
N GLU A 2 18.09 -8.38 -5.27
CA GLU A 2 18.96 -7.19 -5.21
C GLU A 2 18.20 -5.85 -5.04
N GLU A 3 17.05 -5.68 -5.69
CA GLU A 3 16.33 -4.40 -5.61
C GLU A 3 15.70 -4.13 -4.24
N VAL A 4 15.16 -5.17 -3.59
CA VAL A 4 14.59 -5.07 -2.24
C VAL A 4 15.70 -4.76 -1.23
N GLU A 5 16.85 -5.41 -1.36
CA GLU A 5 18.01 -5.17 -0.51
C GLU A 5 18.58 -3.76 -0.70
N ARG A 6 18.68 -3.29 -1.95
CA ARG A 6 19.12 -1.92 -2.27
C ARG A 6 18.19 -0.89 -1.63
N VAL A 7 16.88 -1.04 -1.82
CA VAL A 7 15.87 -0.13 -1.25
C VAL A 7 15.94 -0.15 0.28
N ALA A 8 16.10 -1.32 0.90
CA ALA A 8 16.24 -1.43 2.35
C ALA A 8 17.48 -0.67 2.86
N LYS A 9 18.63 -0.79 2.17
CA LYS A 9 19.87 -0.07 2.51
C LYS A 9 19.71 1.44 2.34
N GLU A 10 19.11 1.90 1.23
CA GLU A 10 18.85 3.32 1.00
C GLU A 10 17.95 3.91 2.10
N LYS A 11 16.88 3.20 2.46
CA LYS A 11 15.95 3.63 3.52
C LYS A 11 16.59 3.59 4.90
N TYR A 12 17.42 2.59 5.17
CA TYR A 12 18.19 2.51 6.41
C TYR A 12 19.11 3.73 6.59
N GLN A 13 19.89 4.07 5.55
CA GLN A 13 20.79 5.23 5.61
C GLN A 13 20.01 6.54 5.78
N ALA A 14 18.90 6.70 5.08
CA ALA A 14 18.05 7.89 5.23
C ALA A 14 17.52 8.05 6.67
N ILE A 15 17.14 6.95 7.34
CA ILE A 15 16.70 6.99 8.74
C ILE A 15 17.89 7.32 9.66
N LYS A 16 19.06 6.73 9.42
CA LYS A 16 20.28 6.98 10.20
C LYS A 16 20.76 8.42 10.11
N GLU A 17 20.64 9.05 8.93
CA GLU A 17 20.94 10.47 8.74
C GLU A 17 19.98 11.38 9.53
N GLN A 18 18.70 11.00 9.64
CA GLN A 18 17.71 11.74 10.42
C GLN A 18 17.81 11.49 11.92
N MET A 19 18.26 10.30 12.32
CA MET A 19 18.38 9.85 13.71
C MET A 19 19.79 9.33 13.99
N PRO A 20 20.81 10.20 14.00
CA PRO A 20 22.21 9.79 14.10
C PRO A 20 22.59 9.13 15.43
N GLU A 21 21.81 9.37 16.49
CA GLU A 21 22.00 8.76 17.82
C GLU A 21 21.24 7.45 18.01
N ALA A 22 20.38 7.04 17.07
CA ALA A 22 19.64 5.79 17.17
C ALA A 22 20.56 4.59 16.94
N ASP A 23 20.39 3.56 17.77
CA ASP A 23 21.04 2.28 17.57
C ASP A 23 20.49 1.54 16.34
N ASP A 24 21.29 0.60 15.83
CA ASP A 24 20.98 -0.10 14.59
C ASP A 24 19.70 -0.98 14.74
N GLU A 25 19.42 -1.53 15.94
CA GLU A 25 18.18 -2.28 16.21
C GLU A 25 16.94 -1.37 16.14
N THR A 26 16.99 -0.18 16.73
CA THR A 26 15.91 0.81 16.67
C THR A 26 15.62 1.22 15.22
N ILE A 27 16.67 1.46 14.42
CA ILE A 27 16.50 1.79 12.99
C ILE A 27 15.88 0.62 12.23
N ALA A 28 16.30 -0.61 12.50
CA ALA A 28 15.74 -1.80 11.87
C ALA A 28 14.26 -2.02 12.19
N ILE A 29 13.87 -1.82 13.46
CA ILE A 29 12.46 -1.88 13.88
C ILE A 29 11.64 -0.79 13.17
N LEU A 30 12.14 0.44 13.12
CA LEU A 30 11.45 1.53 12.44
C LEU A 30 11.30 1.27 10.94
N LEU A 31 12.33 0.73 10.28
CA LEU A 31 12.27 0.33 8.88
C LEU A 31 11.21 -0.76 8.64
N ALA A 32 11.12 -1.75 9.53
CA ALA A 32 10.12 -2.81 9.46
C ALA A 32 8.70 -2.26 9.65
N VAL A 33 8.47 -1.43 10.68
CA VAL A 33 7.17 -0.79 10.95
C VAL A 33 6.73 0.08 9.78
N ASN A 34 7.63 0.90 9.22
CA ASN A 34 7.31 1.75 8.07
C ASN A 34 6.96 0.91 6.83
N SER A 35 7.69 -0.19 6.60
CA SER A 35 7.42 -1.09 5.47
C SER A 35 6.05 -1.77 5.60
N LEU A 36 5.73 -2.27 6.79
CA LEU A 36 4.42 -2.89 7.08
C LEU A 36 3.28 -1.87 6.99
N SER A 37 3.48 -0.65 7.52
CA SER A 37 2.47 0.42 7.45
C SER A 37 2.17 0.82 6.00
N MET A 38 3.21 0.93 5.16
CA MET A 38 3.03 1.22 3.73
C MET A 38 2.33 0.08 3.01
N GLN A 39 2.59 -1.18 3.38
CA GLN A 39 1.89 -2.33 2.84
C GLN A 39 0.40 -2.30 3.21
N LEU A 40 0.09 -2.09 4.49
CA LEU A 40 -1.29 -2.02 4.97
C LEU A 40 -2.10 -0.93 4.25
N ASN A 41 -1.52 0.26 4.07
CA ASN A 41 -2.20 1.35 3.37
C ASN A 41 -2.52 0.99 1.91
N ARG A 42 -1.61 0.28 1.22
CA ARG A 42 -1.86 -0.20 -0.15
C ARG A 42 -2.99 -1.22 -0.20
N GLU A 43 -3.07 -2.11 0.79
CA GLU A 43 -4.14 -3.11 0.88
C GLU A 43 -5.49 -2.42 1.12
N ILE A 44 -5.56 -1.45 2.04
CA ILE A 44 -6.78 -0.66 2.28
C ILE A 44 -7.23 0.07 1.00
N GLU A 45 -6.33 0.78 0.32
CA GLU A 45 -6.65 1.47 -0.93
C GLU A 45 -7.11 0.51 -2.04
N PHE A 46 -6.58 -0.71 -2.05
CA PHE A 46 -6.99 -1.74 -3.02
C PHE A 46 -8.40 -2.24 -2.72
N ASP A 47 -8.69 -2.54 -1.46
CA ASP A 47 -10.01 -2.98 -1.00
C ASP A 47 -11.10 -1.94 -1.31
N ASP A 48 -10.79 -0.65 -1.11
CA ASP A 48 -11.72 0.43 -1.41
C ASP A 48 -12.00 0.55 -2.92
N LYS A 49 -10.96 0.40 -3.75
CA LYS A 49 -11.11 0.38 -5.22
C LYS A 49 -11.91 -0.83 -5.70
N GLU A 50 -11.75 -2.01 -5.08
CA GLU A 50 -12.54 -3.18 -5.42
C GLU A 50 -14.03 -2.95 -5.13
N LYS A 51 -14.36 -2.37 -3.98
CA LYS A 51 -15.75 -2.02 -3.64
C LYS A 51 -16.34 -1.04 -4.64
N GLU A 52 -15.62 0.03 -4.97
CA GLU A 52 -16.06 1.01 -5.97
C GLU A 52 -16.30 0.36 -7.34
N LEU A 53 -15.39 -0.52 -7.77
CA LEU A 53 -15.50 -1.23 -9.04
C LEU A 53 -16.72 -2.15 -9.08
N ASP A 54 -16.98 -2.87 -8.00
CA ASP A 54 -18.15 -3.75 -7.88
C ASP A 54 -19.46 -2.96 -7.88
N ASP A 55 -19.51 -1.81 -7.22
CA ASP A 55 -20.67 -0.91 -7.25
C ASP A 55 -20.90 -0.34 -8.65
N PHE A 56 -19.84 0.04 -9.37
CA PHE A 56 -19.94 0.46 -10.77
C PHE A 56 -20.45 -0.66 -11.67
N ARG A 57 -19.94 -1.89 -11.50
CA ARG A 57 -20.39 -3.06 -12.26
C ARG A 57 -21.88 -3.36 -12.03
N ARG A 58 -22.34 -3.30 -10.77
CA ARG A 58 -23.75 -3.52 -10.44
C ARG A 58 -24.64 -2.48 -11.11
N LYS A 59 -24.32 -1.19 -10.97
CA LYS A 59 -25.07 -0.11 -11.62
C LYS A 59 -25.13 -0.27 -13.14
N ALA A 60 -24.01 -0.61 -13.78
CA ALA A 60 -23.98 -0.81 -15.23
C ALA A 60 -24.85 -2.00 -15.67
N LEU A 61 -24.88 -3.09 -14.89
CA LEU A 61 -25.73 -4.25 -15.17
C LEU A 61 -27.22 -3.92 -14.98
N ASP A 62 -27.57 -3.16 -13.95
CA ASP A 62 -28.94 -2.70 -13.71
C ASP A 62 -29.41 -1.79 -14.86
N ASP A 63 -28.60 -0.83 -15.29
CA ASP A 63 -28.88 0.05 -16.42
C ASP A 63 -29.10 -0.73 -17.74
N LEU A 64 -28.33 -1.80 -17.97
CA LEU A 64 -28.49 -2.68 -19.14
C LEU A 64 -29.79 -3.47 -19.08
N LYS A 65 -30.15 -3.97 -17.89
CA LYS A 65 -31.38 -4.75 -17.67
C LYS A 65 -32.63 -3.90 -17.87
N ASP A 66 -32.61 -2.65 -17.39
CA ASP A 66 -33.71 -1.70 -17.58
C ASP A 66 -33.88 -1.29 -19.05
N LYS A 67 -32.78 -1.15 -19.80
CA LYS A 67 -32.83 -0.90 -21.25
C LYS A 67 -33.32 -2.09 -22.06
N SER A 68 -33.06 -3.33 -21.61
CA SER A 68 -33.51 -4.54 -22.29
C SER A 68 -34.98 -4.90 -21.99
N SER A 69 -35.58 -4.31 -20.95
CA SER A 69 -36.96 -4.58 -20.50
C SER A 69 -37.98 -3.55 -21.01
N LYS A 70 -37.54 -2.56 -21.80
CA LYS A 70 -38.37 -1.58 -22.52
C LYS A 70 -38.37 -1.87 -24.01
#